data_AF-A0A7C2ALF8-F1
#
_entry.id   AF-A0A7C2ALF8-F1
#
_cell.length_a   1.000
_cell.length_b   1.000
_cell.length_c   1.000
_cell.angle_alpha   90.00
_cell.angle_beta   90.00
_cell.angle_gamma   90.00
#
_symmetry.space_group_name_H-M   'P 1'
#
loop_
_entity.id
_entity.type
_entity.pdbx_description
1 polymer ?
#
loop_
_entity_poly.entity_id
_entity_poly.type
_entity_poly.pdbx_seq_one_letter_code
_entity_poly.pdbx_strand_id
1 'polypeptide(L)'
;MLRRVVPTGTVLKDVYTEVHRGKTTFARQLGSYPILVGIPGEFELGRFMDVKVVDYGYRSLTALPYTLPINSVPRETIEALPEVGRKRALRIIKGRPFSDEQQFMNALDDPVLGEKLLGFGVSVN
;
A
#
# COMPACT_ATOMS: atom_id res chain seq x y z
N MET A 1 7.23 9.04 -18.34
CA MET A 1 7.51 10.31 -17.66
C MET A 1 7.33 10.19 -16.15
N LEU A 2 6.16 9.78 -15.63
CA LEU A 2 5.91 9.64 -14.17
C LEU A 2 6.99 8.81 -13.44
N ARG A 3 7.39 7.66 -14.00
CA ARG A 3 8.50 6.83 -13.48
C ARG A 3 9.82 7.57 -13.22
N ARG A 4 10.08 8.66 -13.95
CA ARG A 4 11.29 9.50 -13.78
C ARG A 4 11.09 10.62 -12.77
N VAL A 5 9.85 11.06 -12.55
CA VAL A 5 9.51 12.18 -11.64
C VAL A 5 9.28 11.67 -10.22
N VAL A 6 8.51 10.59 -10.08
CA VAL A 6 8.22 9.94 -8.80
C VAL A 6 8.50 8.46 -8.96
N PRO A 7 9.73 7.99 -8.69
CA PRO A 7 10.09 6.58 -8.86
C PRO A 7 9.36 5.66 -7.85
N THR A 8 9.38 4.35 -8.11
CA THR A 8 8.80 3.37 -7.18
C THR A 8 9.59 3.36 -5.89
N GLY A 9 8.89 3.23 -4.76
CA GLY A 9 9.48 3.31 -3.43
C GLY A 9 9.57 4.73 -2.87
N THR A 10 9.28 5.76 -3.65
CA THR A 10 9.13 7.12 -3.13
C THR A 10 7.95 7.19 -2.16
N VAL A 11 8.19 7.80 -1.00
CA VAL A 11 7.15 8.11 -0.02
C VAL A 11 6.61 9.51 -0.31
N LEU A 12 5.34 9.58 -0.72
CA LEU A 12 4.59 10.81 -0.84
C LEU A 12 3.95 11.12 0.51
N LYS A 13 4.32 12.26 1.08
CA LYS A 13 3.78 12.73 2.35
C LYS A 13 2.52 13.52 2.15
N ASP A 14 1.64 13.48 3.14
CA ASP A 14 0.45 14.32 3.23
C ASP A 14 -0.43 14.26 1.97
N VAL A 15 -0.74 13.05 1.49
CA VAL A 15 -1.79 12.89 0.46
C VAL A 15 -3.16 12.99 1.12
N TYR A 16 -4.00 13.87 0.61
CA TYR A 16 -5.37 14.08 1.08
C TYR A 16 -6.32 13.09 0.41
N THR A 17 -7.06 12.30 1.19
CA THR A 17 -8.05 11.33 0.69
C THR A 17 -9.35 12.02 0.26
N GLU A 18 -9.63 12.03 -1.04
CA GLU A 18 -10.72 12.82 -1.62
C GLU A 18 -12.00 11.99 -1.81
N VAL A 19 -11.90 10.81 -2.42
CA VAL A 19 -13.08 10.08 -2.89
C VAL A 19 -12.83 8.59 -3.06
N HIS A 20 -13.87 7.77 -2.86
CA HIS A 20 -13.88 6.36 -3.24
C HIS A 20 -14.44 6.17 -4.65
N ARG A 21 -13.76 5.34 -5.44
CA ARG A 21 -14.28 4.86 -6.73
C ARG A 21 -14.03 3.36 -6.82
N GLY A 22 -15.11 2.59 -6.75
CA GLY A 22 -15.00 1.13 -6.58
C GLY A 22 -14.25 0.82 -5.29
N LYS A 23 -13.25 -0.08 -5.37
CA LYS A 23 -12.43 -0.49 -4.22
C LYS A 23 -11.11 0.26 -4.12
N THR A 24 -11.09 1.52 -4.57
CA THR A 24 -9.88 2.35 -4.57
C THR A 24 -10.22 3.71 -3.97
N THR A 25 -9.41 4.13 -3.01
CA THR A 25 -9.41 5.48 -2.48
C THR A 25 -8.50 6.36 -3.33
N PHE A 26 -9.04 7.46 -3.86
CA PHE A 26 -8.28 8.43 -4.61
C PHE A 26 -7.84 9.57 -3.69
N ALA A 27 -6.57 9.92 -3.79
CA ALA A 27 -5.92 10.94 -2.99
C ALA A 27 -5.02 11.82 -3.84
N ARG A 28 -4.65 13.00 -3.33
CA ARG A 28 -3.73 13.93 -3.97
C ARG A 28 -2.86 14.64 -2.95
N GLN A 29 -1.62 14.94 -3.31
CA GLN A 29 -0.83 15.91 -2.54
C GLN A 29 -1.37 17.32 -2.76
N LEU A 30 -1.13 18.22 -1.82
CA LEU A 30 -1.38 19.65 -2.03
C LEU A 30 -0.29 20.23 -2.95
N GLY A 31 -0.70 21.03 -3.95
CA GLY A 31 0.22 21.70 -4.85
C GLY A 31 -0.46 22.25 -6.10
N SER A 32 0.28 23.00 -6.92
CA SER A 32 -0.25 23.60 -8.16
C SER A 32 -0.62 22.56 -9.23
N TYR A 33 0.07 21.41 -9.24
CA TYR A 33 -0.18 20.30 -10.17
C TYR A 33 -0.17 18.96 -9.43
N PRO A 34 -1.20 18.70 -8.61
CA PRO A 34 -1.20 17.56 -7.73
C PRO A 34 -1.48 16.29 -8.52
N ILE A 35 -0.61 15.29 -8.36
CA ILE A 35 -0.72 13.99 -9.05
C ILE A 35 -1.84 13.18 -8.38
N LEU A 36 -2.71 12.59 -9.18
CA LEU A 36 -3.74 11.67 -8.70
C LEU A 36 -3.09 10.37 -8.22
N VAL A 37 -3.36 9.99 -6.97
CA VAL A 37 -2.89 8.76 -6.35
C VAL A 37 -4.07 7.84 -6.10
N GLY A 38 -4.02 6.63 -6.65
CA GLY A 38 -4.94 5.56 -6.35
C GLY A 38 -4.37 4.66 -5.27
N ILE A 39 -5.10 4.52 -4.17
CA ILE A 39 -4.76 3.68 -3.03
C ILE A 39 -5.76 2.52 -3.02
N PRO A 40 -5.36 1.29 -3.41
CA PRO A 40 -6.25 0.14 -3.41
C PRO A 40 -6.75 -0.16 -1.99
N GLY A 41 -8.06 -0.23 -1.80
CA GLY A 41 -8.73 -0.31 -0.51
C GLY A 41 -9.57 0.93 -0.21
N GLU A 42 -10.50 0.77 0.74
CA GLU A 42 -11.32 1.86 1.27
C GLU A 42 -10.65 2.41 2.54
N PHE A 43 -10.16 3.63 2.46
CA PHE A 43 -9.56 4.37 3.57
C PHE A 43 -10.46 5.55 3.95
N GLU A 44 -10.33 6.07 5.16
CA GLU A 44 -11.12 7.21 5.61
C GLU A 44 -10.89 8.44 4.72
N LEU A 45 -11.98 9.08 4.30
CA LEU A 45 -11.95 10.29 3.47
C LEU A 45 -11.72 11.54 4.34
N GLY A 46 -11.17 12.59 3.74
CA GLY A 46 -10.95 13.87 4.41
C GLY A 46 -9.75 13.88 5.36
N ARG A 47 -8.81 12.94 5.20
CA ARG A 47 -7.60 12.84 6.01
C ARG A 47 -6.35 12.91 5.17
N PHE A 48 -5.27 13.36 5.80
CA PHE A 48 -3.93 13.26 5.25
C PHE A 48 -3.31 11.93 5.66
N MET A 49 -2.60 11.29 4.74
CA MET A 49 -1.82 10.10 5.02
C MET A 49 -0.56 10.06 4.17
N ASP A 50 0.43 9.31 4.63
CA ASP A 50 1.64 9.05 3.87
C ASP A 50 1.48 7.77 3.05
N VAL A 51 1.96 7.79 1.81
CA VAL A 51 1.84 6.66 0.89
C VAL A 51 3.13 6.39 0.14
N LYS A 52 3.44 5.13 -0.10
CA LYS A 52 4.61 4.68 -0.85
C LYS A 52 4.20 4.22 -2.25
N VAL A 53 4.84 4.76 -3.27
CA VAL A 53 4.53 4.46 -4.67
C VAL A 53 4.95 3.03 -5.02
N VAL A 54 4.01 2.23 -5.53
CA VAL A 54 4.24 0.85 -5.96
C VAL A 54 4.17 0.68 -7.47
N ASP A 55 3.30 1.42 -8.15
CA ASP A 55 3.12 1.32 -9.59
C ASP A 55 2.50 2.61 -10.17
N TYR A 56 2.17 2.60 -11.47
CA TYR A 56 1.70 3.75 -12.22
C TYR A 56 0.47 3.39 -13.04
N GLY A 57 -0.53 4.26 -12.99
CA GLY A 57 -1.57 4.31 -14.00
C GLY A 57 -1.14 5.17 -15.20
N TYR A 58 -2.09 5.43 -16.11
CA TYR A 58 -1.83 6.25 -17.29
C TYR A 58 -1.45 7.71 -16.94
N ARG A 59 -2.20 8.32 -16.01
CA ARG A 59 -1.99 9.68 -15.49
C ARG A 59 -2.08 9.76 -13.96
N SER A 60 -1.86 8.63 -13.30
CA SER A 60 -1.98 8.49 -11.85
C SER A 60 -0.86 7.61 -11.31
N LEU A 61 -0.64 7.68 -10.00
CA LEU A 61 0.22 6.77 -9.26
C LEU A 61 -0.65 5.73 -8.57
N THR A 62 -0.11 4.53 -8.41
CA THR A 62 -0.63 3.53 -7.48
C THR A 62 0.29 3.53 -6.27
N ALA A 63 -0.27 3.75 -5.09
CA ALA A 63 0.50 3.81 -3.86
C ALA A 63 -0.21 3.06 -2.74
N LEU A 64 0.55 2.65 -1.73
CA LEU A 64 0.06 1.97 -0.54
C LEU A 64 0.34 2.82 0.70
N PRO A 65 -0.42 2.66 1.80
CA PRO A 65 -0.15 3.35 3.06
C PRO A 65 1.29 3.11 3.54
N TYR A 66 1.89 4.11 4.17
CA TYR A 66 3.21 4.01 4.80
C TYR A 66 3.18 4.70 6.18
N THR A 67 3.32 4.00 7.31
CA THR A 67 3.46 2.54 7.51
C THR A 67 2.19 1.76 7.12
N LEU A 68 2.34 0.49 6.75
CA LEU A 68 1.25 -0.36 6.30
C LEU A 68 0.88 -1.38 7.39
N PRO A 69 -0.14 -1.11 8.23
CA PRO A 69 -0.54 -2.01 9.30
C PRO A 69 -1.18 -3.27 8.75
N ILE A 70 -0.43 -4.36 8.71
CA ILE A 70 -0.83 -5.58 7.99
C ILE A 70 -2.06 -6.23 8.59
N ASN A 71 -2.41 -5.95 9.84
CA ASN A 71 -3.55 -6.56 10.52
C ASN A 71 -4.88 -5.85 10.19
N SER A 72 -4.85 -4.56 9.84
CA SER A 72 -6.06 -3.74 9.66
C SER A 72 -6.34 -3.34 8.21
N VAL A 73 -5.34 -3.37 7.32
CA VAL A 73 -5.54 -2.89 5.94
C VAL A 73 -6.51 -3.77 5.13
N PRO A 74 -7.26 -3.17 4.17
CA PRO A 74 -8.12 -3.90 3.25
C PRO A 74 -7.40 -4.97 2.44
N ARG A 75 -8.15 -5.98 1.96
CA ARG A 75 -7.61 -7.05 1.11
C ARG A 75 -6.93 -6.51 -0.14
N GLU A 76 -7.57 -5.52 -0.77
CA GLU A 76 -7.10 -4.91 -2.01
C GLU A 76 -5.73 -4.25 -1.83
N THR A 77 -5.45 -3.69 -0.65
CA THR A 77 -4.15 -3.13 -0.28
C THR A 77 -3.07 -4.21 -0.20
N ILE A 78 -3.39 -5.37 0.38
CA ILE A 78 -2.47 -6.51 0.47
C ILE A 78 -2.17 -7.07 -0.93
N GLU A 79 -3.19 -7.18 -1.78
CA GLU A 79 -3.05 -7.68 -3.16
C GLU A 79 -2.22 -6.75 -4.05
N ALA A 80 -2.08 -5.49 -3.65
CA ALA A 80 -1.28 -4.51 -4.36
C ALA A 80 0.17 -4.41 -3.83
N LEU A 81 0.52 -5.17 -2.78
CA LEU A 81 1.91 -5.28 -2.33
C LEU A 81 2.80 -5.89 -3.43
N PRO A 82 4.05 -5.44 -3.55
CA PRO A 82 5.00 -6.01 -4.51
C PRO A 82 5.10 -7.54 -4.34
N GLU A 83 4.97 -8.27 -5.45
CA GLU A 83 5.05 -9.75 -5.48
C GLU A 83 3.96 -10.49 -4.65
N VAL A 84 2.91 -9.81 -4.18
CA VAL A 84 1.79 -10.40 -3.44
C VAL A 84 0.54 -10.48 -4.30
N GLY A 85 0.36 -11.59 -5.01
CA GLY A 85 -0.87 -11.85 -5.74
C GLY A 85 -2.04 -12.31 -4.85
N ARG A 86 -3.22 -12.49 -5.46
CA ARG A 86 -4.48 -12.91 -4.79
C ARG A 86 -4.33 -14.12 -3.85
N LYS A 87 -3.59 -15.17 -4.27
CA LYS A 87 -3.38 -16.37 -3.44
C LYS A 87 -2.60 -16.06 -2.15
N ARG A 88 -1.53 -15.27 -2.27
CA ARG A 88 -0.69 -14.86 -1.14
C ARG A 88 -1.44 -13.91 -0.22
N ALA A 89 -2.16 -12.95 -0.78
CA ALA A 89 -3.01 -12.03 0.00
C ALA A 89 -4.07 -12.78 0.82
N LEU A 90 -4.74 -13.79 0.24
CA LEU A 90 -5.69 -14.63 0.98
C LEU A 90 -5.04 -15.40 2.13
N ARG A 91 -3.80 -15.87 1.96
CA ARG A 91 -3.07 -16.54 3.05
C ARG A 91 -2.73 -15.55 4.17
N ILE A 92 -2.24 -14.37 3.82
CA ILE A 92 -1.98 -13.29 4.79
C ILE A 92 -3.26 -12.98 5.57
N ILE A 93 -4.39 -12.80 4.90
CA ILE A 93 -5.68 -12.52 5.56
C ILE A 93 -6.09 -13.64 6.50
N LYS A 94 -5.94 -14.90 6.09
CA LYS A 94 -6.24 -16.06 6.94
C LYS A 94 -5.31 -16.17 8.16
N GLY A 95 -4.09 -15.67 8.04
CA GLY A 95 -3.10 -15.67 9.13
C GLY A 95 -3.22 -14.50 10.10
N ARG A 96 -4.03 -13.47 9.79
CA ARG A 96 -4.26 -12.35 10.71
C ARG A 96 -5.02 -12.81 11.96
N PRO A 97 -4.74 -12.24 13.14
CA PRO A 97 -3.72 -11.22 13.40
C PRO A 97 -2.32 -11.82 13.61
N PHE A 98 -1.31 -11.12 13.11
CA PHE A 98 0.10 -11.42 13.43
C PHE A 98 0.50 -10.63 14.66
N SER A 99 1.16 -11.29 15.63
CA SER A 99 1.64 -10.62 16.85
C SER A 99 3.07 -10.10 16.72
N ASP A 100 3.85 -10.69 15.81
CA ASP A 100 5.26 -10.36 15.60
C ASP A 100 5.62 -10.55 14.10
N GLU A 101 6.75 -9.96 13.69
CA GLU A 101 7.25 -10.04 12.31
C GLU A 101 7.57 -11.49 11.90
N GLN A 102 7.98 -12.34 12.86
CA GLN A 102 8.32 -13.74 12.59
C GLN A 102 7.08 -14.56 12.21
N GLN A 103 5.93 -14.34 12.87
CA GLN A 103 4.64 -14.94 12.54
C GLN A 103 4.20 -14.53 11.15
N PHE A 104 4.40 -13.25 10.78
CA PHE A 104 4.12 -12.77 9.44
C PHE A 104 5.01 -13.46 8.39
N MET A 105 6.32 -13.57 8.64
CA MET A 105 7.25 -14.27 7.74
C MET A 105 6.90 -15.75 7.59
N ASN A 106 6.54 -16.44 8.69
CA ASN A 106 6.15 -17.84 8.68
C ASN A 106 4.85 -18.10 7.90
N ALA A 107 4.00 -17.08 7.75
CA ALA A 107 2.77 -17.19 6.95
C ALA A 107 3.03 -17.05 5.44
N LEU A 108 4.22 -16.64 5.01
CA LEU A 108 4.61 -16.54 3.60
C LEU A 108 5.35 -17.82 3.15
N ASP A 109 5.23 -18.16 1.87
CA ASP A 109 5.95 -19.33 1.32
C ASP A 109 7.46 -19.09 1.22
N ASP A 110 7.88 -17.82 1.20
CA ASP A 110 9.24 -17.39 0.89
C ASP A 110 9.74 -16.39 1.96
N PRO A 111 10.77 -16.75 2.73
CA PRO A 111 11.37 -15.86 3.73
C PRO A 111 11.91 -14.55 3.13
N VAL A 112 12.47 -14.60 1.92
CA VAL A 112 13.05 -13.43 1.24
C VAL A 112 11.98 -12.40 0.92
N LEU A 113 10.77 -12.86 0.56
CA LEU A 113 9.64 -11.98 0.33
C LEU A 113 9.20 -11.32 1.64
N GLY A 114 9.18 -12.05 2.75
CA GLY A 114 8.86 -11.49 4.07
C GLY A 114 9.76 -10.32 4.43
N GLU A 115 11.07 -10.50 4.31
CA GLU A 115 12.06 -9.44 4.58
C GLU A 115 11.88 -8.24 3.64
N LYS A 116 11.66 -8.46 2.34
CA LYS A 116 11.39 -7.39 1.38
C LYS A 116 10.14 -6.58 1.75
N LEU A 117 9.07 -7.25 2.22
CA LEU A 117 7.82 -6.60 2.60
C LEU A 117 7.97 -5.79 3.89
N LEU A 118 8.71 -6.31 4.87
CA LEU A 118 9.06 -5.55 6.08
C LEU A 118 9.89 -4.30 5.71
N GLY A 119 10.93 -4.46 4.87
CA GLY A 119 11.71 -3.33 4.35
C GLY A 119 10.91 -2.36 3.46
N PHE A 120 9.81 -2.82 2.86
CA PHE A 120 8.90 -1.97 2.11
C PHE A 120 8.11 -1.03 3.03
N GLY A 121 7.86 -1.41 4.29
CA GLY A 121 7.12 -0.63 5.28
C GLY A 121 5.87 -1.32 5.83
N VAL A 122 5.76 -2.64 5.66
CA VAL A 122 4.73 -3.44 6.33
C VAL A 122 5.00 -3.48 7.83
N SER A 123 4.01 -3.12 8.64
CA SER A 123 4.10 -3.12 10.09
C SER A 123 3.11 -4.11 10.70
N VAL A 124 3.54 -4.84 11.74
CA VAL A 124 2.73 -5.83 12.47
C VAL A 124 2.04 -5.23 13.71
N ASN A 125 2.53 -4.08 14.19
CA ASN A 125 1.99 -3.33 15.33
C ASN A 125 0.57 -2.79 15.10
#